data_AF-A0A1D6LAC5-F1
#
_entry.id   AF-A0A1D6LAC5-F1
#
_cell.length_a   1.000
_cell.length_b   1.000
_cell.length_c   1.000
_cell.angle_alpha   90.00
_cell.angle_beta   90.00
_cell.angle_gamma   90.00
#
_symmetry.space_group_name_H-M   'P 1'
#
loop_
_entity.id
_entity.type
_entity.pdbx_description
1 polymer ?
#
loop_
_entity_poly.entity_id
_entity_poly.type
_entity_poly.pdbx_seq_one_letter_code
_entity_poly.pdbx_strand_id
1 'polypeptide(L)'
;MRWPSPALCAMFRCYKNHLDEDSVKLFFQMDIIPFSFIAKFFTLHVLLVTQITSTDILHVIVTESPFSFFFLWSFCQLFQVLLVFTAVIEIQWSTVSSIYCKDMPPNVYRPHSVTITEFGAVGDGVTLNTKAFQNAIFYLNSFADKGGAQLFVPAGRWLTGSFHLISHLTLSLDKDAIIIGSPDSSHWPVIDPLPSYGRGRDLPGKRHQSLIFGLNLTDVIITGANGSIDGQGAIWWGWFHNHTLNYTRPHLVELMYSTNVVISNLTFKNSPFWNIHPVYCRLVF
;
A
#
# COMPACT_ATOMS: atom_id res chain seq x y z
N MET A 1 -9.33 -7.58 21.87
CA MET A 1 -10.12 -6.35 21.98
C MET A 1 -11.08 -6.29 20.80
N ARG A 2 -12.39 -6.21 21.05
CA ARG A 2 -13.44 -6.17 20.01
C ARG A 2 -13.72 -4.70 19.71
N TRP A 3 -13.56 -4.29 18.46
CA TRP A 3 -13.67 -2.89 18.04
C TRP A 3 -15.13 -2.47 17.77
N PRO A 4 -15.51 -1.19 17.96
CA PRO A 4 -16.92 -0.80 17.95
C PRO A 4 -17.55 -0.67 16.56
N SER A 5 -16.76 -0.63 15.48
CA SER A 5 -17.29 -0.61 14.11
C SER A 5 -16.21 -0.91 13.07
N PRO A 6 -16.59 -1.43 11.87
CA PRO A 6 -15.67 -1.62 10.75
C PRO A 6 -14.99 -0.33 10.27
N ALA A 7 -15.66 0.82 10.45
CA ALA A 7 -15.16 2.14 10.03
C ALA A 7 -13.94 2.60 10.84
N LEU A 8 -13.92 2.35 12.16
CA LEU A 8 -12.78 2.66 13.02
C LEU A 8 -11.55 1.78 12.71
N CYS A 9 -11.79 0.54 12.25
CA CYS A 9 -10.74 -0.39 11.84
C CYS A 9 -10.08 0.03 10.51
N ALA A 10 -10.86 0.60 9.59
CA ALA A 10 -10.37 1.17 8.33
C ALA A 10 -9.54 2.45 8.57
N MET A 11 -10.00 3.33 9.48
CA MET A 11 -9.28 4.57 9.83
C MET A 11 -7.87 4.30 10.38
N PHE A 12 -7.72 3.33 11.28
CA PHE A 12 -6.42 2.98 11.86
C PHE A 12 -5.48 2.24 10.88
N ARG A 13 -6.01 1.50 9.89
CA ARG A 13 -5.19 0.87 8.84
C ARG A 13 -4.57 1.89 7.88
N CYS A 14 -5.26 3.00 7.64
CA CYS A 14 -4.74 4.12 6.85
C CYS A 14 -3.54 4.80 7.55
N TYR A 15 -3.62 4.93 8.88
CA TYR A 15 -2.62 5.62 9.70
C TYR A 15 -1.25 4.90 9.76
N LYS A 16 -1.22 3.57 9.65
CA LYS A 16 0.02 2.79 9.86
C LYS A 16 0.98 2.79 8.67
N ASN A 17 0.53 3.14 7.46
CA ASN A 17 1.29 2.93 6.23
C ASN A 17 1.98 4.18 5.65
N HIS A 18 1.72 5.39 6.15
CA HIS A 18 2.35 6.61 5.63
C HIS A 18 2.70 7.62 6.72
N LEU A 19 3.76 7.32 7.47
CA LEU A 19 4.58 8.36 8.10
C LEU A 19 5.75 8.64 7.16
N ASP A 20 5.64 9.71 6.36
CA ASP A 20 6.70 10.23 5.49
C ASP A 20 7.59 11.20 6.28
N GLU A 21 8.89 11.23 5.95
CA GLU A 21 9.96 12.01 6.62
C GLU A 21 9.67 13.52 6.69
N ASP A 22 8.81 14.03 5.81
CA ASP A 22 8.45 15.45 5.78
C ASP A 22 7.50 15.88 6.91
N SER A 23 6.83 14.92 7.58
CA SER A 23 6.03 15.20 8.78
C SER A 23 6.91 15.46 10.02
N VAL A 24 8.16 14.97 10.02
CA VAL A 24 9.12 15.17 11.11
C VAL A 24 9.79 16.55 10.99
N LYS A 25 9.96 17.08 9.78
CA LYS A 25 10.55 18.41 9.56
C LYS A 25 9.63 19.56 9.97
N LEU A 26 8.31 19.38 9.92
CA LEU A 26 7.38 20.38 10.47
C LEU A 26 7.43 20.46 12.01
N PHE A 27 8.00 19.45 12.68
CA PHE A 27 8.10 19.41 14.14
C PHE A 27 9.35 20.13 14.69
N PHE A 28 10.31 20.52 13.83
CA PHE A 28 11.60 21.11 14.24
C PHE A 28 11.74 22.62 13.99
N GLN A 29 10.66 23.33 13.61
CA GLN A 29 10.75 24.75 13.22
C GLN A 29 9.79 25.68 13.97
N MET A 30 9.53 25.40 15.25
CA MET A 30 8.82 26.33 16.14
C MET A 30 9.57 26.51 17.47
N ASP A 31 10.74 27.17 17.40
CA ASP A 31 11.44 27.74 18.55
C ASP A 31 10.73 29.02 19.05
N ILE A 32 9.51 28.88 19.57
CA ILE A 32 8.83 29.98 20.25
C ILE A 32 8.14 29.43 21.49
N ILE A 33 8.93 29.25 22.55
CA ILE A 33 8.64 29.59 23.96
C ILE A 33 9.84 29.06 24.78
N PRO A 34 10.62 29.93 25.45
CA PRO A 34 11.73 29.46 26.28
C PRO A 34 11.20 28.65 27.47
N PHE A 35 11.86 27.52 27.76
CA PHE A 35 11.52 26.58 28.83
C PHE A 35 11.41 27.23 30.23
N SER A 36 12.00 28.42 30.40
CA SER A 36 11.90 29.24 31.61
C SER A 36 10.51 29.83 31.88
N PHE A 37 9.60 29.84 30.88
CA PHE A 37 8.24 30.34 31.03
C PHE A 37 7.27 29.30 31.59
N ILE A 38 7.45 28.02 31.22
CA ILE A 38 6.63 26.90 31.71
C ILE A 38 6.95 26.59 33.18
N ALA A 39 8.21 26.70 33.59
CA ALA A 39 8.62 26.49 34.98
C ALA A 39 8.03 27.53 35.94
N LYS A 40 7.92 28.81 35.53
CA LYS A 40 7.29 29.85 36.38
C LYS A 40 5.78 29.67 36.53
N PHE A 41 5.11 29.10 35.52
CA PHE A 41 3.67 28.85 35.58
C PHE A 41 3.32 27.71 36.54
N PHE A 42 4.15 26.67 36.61
CA PHE A 42 3.96 25.58 37.58
C PHE A 42 4.27 26.00 39.03
N THR A 43 5.29 26.82 39.27
CA THR A 43 5.61 27.27 40.64
C THR A 43 4.55 28.22 41.21
N LEU A 44 3.91 29.04 40.37
CA LEU A 44 2.82 29.93 40.82
C LEU A 44 1.52 29.16 41.08
N HIS A 45 1.25 28.09 40.33
CA HIS A 45 0.08 27.23 40.54
C HIS A 45 0.21 26.37 41.82
N VAL A 46 1.41 25.90 42.13
CA VAL A 46 1.66 25.11 43.36
C VAL A 46 1.56 25.99 44.61
N LEU A 47 2.04 27.24 44.57
CA LEU A 47 1.91 28.18 45.69
C LEU A 47 0.46 28.61 45.96
N LEU A 48 -0.38 28.73 44.92
CA LEU A 48 -1.80 29.09 45.10
C LEU A 48 -2.64 27.93 45.67
N VAL A 49 -2.27 26.68 45.37
CA VAL A 49 -3.02 25.49 45.81
C VAL A 49 -2.60 25.03 47.21
N THR A 50 -1.40 25.36 47.69
CA THR A 50 -0.94 24.97 49.04
C THR A 50 -1.26 25.97 50.17
N GLN A 51 -1.99 27.06 49.90
CA GLN A 51 -2.39 28.03 50.94
C GLN A 51 -3.90 28.12 51.19
N ILE A 52 -4.67 27.11 50.78
CA ILE A 52 -6.12 27.02 51.05
C ILE A 52 -6.41 25.71 51.81
N THR A 53 -5.93 25.64 53.05
CA THR A 53 -6.45 24.71 54.07
C THR A 53 -6.65 25.46 55.37
N SER A 54 -7.66 26.33 55.39
CA SER A 54 -8.36 26.71 56.61
C SER A 54 -9.71 27.23 56.19
N THR A 55 -10.76 26.52 56.59
CA THR A 55 -12.15 26.94 56.47
C THR A 55 -12.37 28.12 57.40
N ASP A 56 -12.12 29.33 56.91
CA ASP A 56 -12.73 30.58 57.34
C ASP A 56 -12.19 31.67 56.39
N ILE A 57 -13.04 32.63 56.02
CA ILE A 57 -12.82 33.66 54.97
C ILE A 57 -13.25 33.19 53.56
N LEU A 58 -14.53 32.84 53.44
CA LEU A 58 -15.27 32.88 52.15
C LEU A 58 -16.10 34.18 52.01
N HIS A 59 -15.82 35.16 52.86
CA HIS A 59 -16.23 36.56 52.71
C HIS A 59 -14.95 37.37 52.69
N VAL A 60 -14.81 38.31 51.75
CA VAL A 60 -13.59 39.07 51.42
C VAL A 60 -12.65 38.33 50.44
N ILE A 61 -13.04 38.25 49.16
CA ILE A 61 -12.35 38.79 47.96
C ILE A 61 -13.40 38.71 46.83
N VAL A 62 -14.50 39.46 46.96
CA VAL A 62 -15.37 39.81 45.81
C VAL A 62 -15.83 41.25 46.05
N THR A 63 -14.90 42.18 46.20
CA THR A 63 -15.19 43.60 46.08
C THR A 63 -14.00 44.27 45.44
N GLU A 64 -14.19 44.61 44.16
CA GLU A 64 -13.52 45.69 43.43
C GLU A 64 -11.99 45.59 43.28
N SER A 65 -11.56 44.78 42.32
CA SER A 65 -10.34 45.11 41.58
C SER A 65 -10.59 44.98 40.08
N PRO A 66 -10.24 45.99 39.27
CA PRO A 66 -10.41 45.93 37.81
C PRO A 66 -9.55 44.84 37.16
N PHE A 67 -8.64 44.22 37.91
CA PHE A 67 -7.72 43.20 37.42
C PHE A 67 -8.36 41.83 37.18
N SER A 68 -9.41 41.44 37.92
CA SER A 68 -10.04 40.12 37.75
C SER A 68 -10.81 40.00 36.42
N PHE A 69 -11.42 41.10 35.96
CA PHE A 69 -12.12 41.15 34.68
C PHE A 69 -11.17 41.04 33.47
N PHE A 70 -9.97 41.62 33.55
CA PHE A 70 -8.96 41.51 32.50
C PHE A 70 -8.43 40.08 32.34
N PHE A 71 -8.22 39.36 33.44
CA PHE A 71 -7.78 37.97 33.39
C PHE A 71 -8.86 37.05 32.79
N LEU A 72 -10.11 37.17 33.22
CA LEU A 72 -11.23 36.40 32.66
C LEU A 72 -11.45 36.70 31.17
N TRP A 73 -11.27 37.96 30.74
CA TRP A 73 -11.42 38.34 29.33
C TRP A 73 -10.28 37.79 28.45
N SER A 74 -9.02 37.86 28.91
CA SER A 74 -7.88 37.28 28.19
C SER A 74 -7.96 35.75 28.08
N PHE A 75 -8.39 35.06 29.15
CA PHE A 75 -8.59 33.60 29.11
C PHE A 75 -9.73 33.21 28.16
N CYS A 76 -10.79 34.02 28.08
CA CYS A 76 -11.90 33.80 27.15
C CYS A 76 -11.45 33.97 25.69
N GLN A 77 -10.62 34.97 25.39
CA GLN A 77 -10.07 35.17 24.03
C GLN A 77 -9.13 34.04 23.61
N LEU A 78 -8.25 33.58 24.50
CA LEU A 78 -7.35 32.45 24.24
C LEU A 78 -8.14 31.15 24.00
N PHE A 79 -9.21 30.91 24.76
CA PHE A 79 -10.06 29.74 24.58
C PHE A 79 -10.84 29.80 23.25
N GLN A 80 -11.33 30.99 22.86
CA GLN A 80 -11.98 31.18 21.56
C GLN A 80 -11.02 30.96 20.39
N VAL A 81 -9.77 31.45 20.48
CA VAL A 81 -8.75 31.22 19.44
C VAL A 81 -8.39 29.73 19.36
N LEU A 82 -8.25 29.04 20.50
CA LEU A 82 -7.97 27.61 20.54
C LEU A 82 -9.09 26.78 19.91
N LEU A 83 -10.36 27.12 20.19
CA LEU A 83 -11.53 26.47 19.59
C LEU A 83 -11.58 26.65 18.07
N VAL A 84 -11.29 27.86 17.58
CA VAL A 84 -11.21 28.11 16.13
C VAL A 84 -10.07 27.30 15.51
N PHE A 85 -8.91 27.22 16.17
CA PHE A 85 -7.77 26.44 15.66
C PHE A 85 -8.10 24.95 15.58
N THR A 86 -8.77 24.37 16.58
CA THR A 86 -9.21 22.96 16.55
C THR A 86 -10.25 22.70 15.46
N ALA A 87 -11.19 23.62 15.24
CA ALA A 87 -12.20 23.48 14.21
C ALA A 87 -11.62 23.55 12.79
N VAL A 88 -10.65 24.44 12.55
CA VAL A 88 -9.95 24.55 11.26
C VAL A 88 -9.16 23.29 10.96
N ILE A 89 -8.47 22.73 11.96
CA ILE A 89 -7.75 21.46 11.83
C ILE A 89 -8.72 20.33 11.47
N GLU A 90 -9.84 20.16 12.18
CA GLU A 90 -10.83 19.12 11.88
C GLU A 90 -11.46 19.26 10.49
N ILE A 91 -11.80 20.49 10.07
CA ILE A 91 -12.35 20.75 8.74
C ILE A 91 -11.33 20.37 7.65
N GLN A 92 -10.06 20.69 7.84
CA GLN A 92 -8.99 20.35 6.90
C GLN A 92 -8.76 18.83 6.83
N TRP A 93 -8.78 18.12 7.96
CA TRP A 93 -8.70 16.64 7.95
C TRP A 93 -9.90 15.98 7.27
N SER A 94 -11.12 16.50 7.47
CA SER A 94 -12.32 15.91 6.88
C SER A 94 -12.37 16.07 5.35
N THR A 95 -11.95 17.22 4.82
CA THR A 95 -11.89 17.47 3.38
C THR A 95 -10.78 16.69 2.71
N VAL A 96 -9.60 16.64 3.34
CA VAL A 96 -8.45 15.88 2.83
C VAL A 96 -8.76 14.37 2.81
N SER A 97 -9.36 13.83 3.88
CA SER A 97 -9.79 12.42 3.92
C SER A 97 -10.87 12.08 2.88
N SER A 98 -11.79 13.00 2.60
CA SER A 98 -12.84 12.79 1.59
C SER A 98 -12.30 12.81 0.17
N ILE A 99 -11.21 13.53 -0.10
CA ILE A 99 -10.60 13.62 -1.44
C ILE A 99 -9.85 12.33 -1.76
N TYR A 100 -9.12 11.75 -0.80
CA TYR A 100 -8.37 10.51 -1.03
C TYR A 100 -9.23 9.23 -1.06
N CYS A 101 -10.47 9.25 -0.57
CA CYS A 101 -11.34 8.07 -0.53
C CYS A 101 -12.16 7.86 -1.82
N LYS A 102 -12.20 8.87 -2.71
CA LYS A 102 -12.98 8.81 -3.96
C LYS A 102 -12.27 8.07 -5.11
N ASP A 103 -10.98 7.76 -4.96
CA ASP A 103 -10.17 7.20 -6.05
C ASP A 103 -9.86 5.70 -5.89
N MET A 104 -10.44 5.00 -4.90
CA MET A 104 -10.38 3.54 -4.92
C MET A 104 -11.38 3.02 -5.96
N PRO A 105 -10.93 2.27 -6.98
CA PRO A 105 -11.84 1.66 -7.92
C PRO A 105 -12.83 0.78 -7.13
N PRO A 106 -14.15 0.88 -7.41
CA PRO A 106 -15.15 0.03 -6.79
C PRO A 106 -14.74 -1.43 -6.97
N ASN A 107 -14.99 -2.28 -5.97
CA ASN A 107 -14.72 -3.72 -6.04
C ASN A 107 -15.34 -4.30 -7.33
N VAL A 108 -14.50 -4.55 -8.34
CA VAL A 108 -14.96 -4.95 -9.68
C VAL A 108 -15.39 -6.40 -9.62
N TYR A 109 -16.70 -6.62 -9.64
CA TYR A 109 -17.28 -7.95 -9.71
C TYR A 109 -17.12 -8.52 -11.12
N ARG A 110 -16.45 -9.68 -11.25
CA ARG A 110 -16.34 -10.44 -12.49
C ARG A 110 -17.46 -11.50 -12.53
N PRO A 111 -18.34 -11.53 -13.55
CA PRO A 111 -19.47 -12.47 -13.59
C PRO A 111 -19.06 -13.94 -13.67
N HIS A 112 -17.86 -14.23 -14.19
CA HIS A 112 -17.34 -15.58 -14.34
C HIS A 112 -16.06 -15.77 -13.51
N SER A 113 -15.94 -16.91 -12.84
CA SER A 113 -14.73 -17.26 -12.10
C SER A 113 -14.46 -18.76 -12.17
N VAL A 114 -13.18 -19.11 -12.21
CA VAL A 114 -12.67 -20.49 -12.15
C VAL A 114 -11.48 -20.56 -11.20
N THR A 115 -11.23 -21.71 -10.60
CA THR A 115 -9.99 -21.97 -9.86
C THR A 115 -8.93 -22.62 -10.75
N ILE A 116 -7.66 -22.32 -10.49
CA ILE A 116 -6.53 -22.88 -11.25
C ILE A 116 -6.48 -24.42 -11.23
N THR A 117 -7.04 -25.05 -10.19
CA THR A 117 -7.12 -26.52 -10.05
C THR A 117 -8.05 -27.17 -11.08
N GLU A 118 -9.03 -26.44 -11.62
CA GLU A 118 -9.89 -26.94 -12.71
C GLU A 118 -9.10 -27.19 -14.00
N PHE A 119 -7.90 -26.61 -14.12
CA PHE A 119 -7.00 -26.74 -15.27
C PHE A 119 -5.84 -27.71 -15.01
N GLY A 120 -5.97 -28.56 -13.99
CA GLY A 120 -4.99 -29.59 -13.66
C GLY A 120 -3.76 -29.09 -12.89
N ALA A 121 -3.82 -27.88 -12.31
CA ALA A 121 -2.73 -27.40 -11.47
C ALA A 121 -2.67 -28.14 -10.13
N VAL A 122 -1.46 -28.37 -9.65
CA VAL A 122 -1.18 -29.03 -8.36
C VAL A 122 -0.39 -28.07 -7.47
N GLY A 123 -0.92 -27.79 -6.28
CA GLY A 123 -0.40 -26.82 -5.32
C GLY A 123 0.70 -27.35 -4.39
N ASP A 124 1.54 -28.28 -4.86
CA ASP A 124 2.58 -28.98 -4.07
C ASP A 124 3.92 -28.23 -4.00
N GLY A 125 4.09 -27.17 -4.79
CA GLY A 125 5.33 -26.39 -4.92
C GLY A 125 6.43 -27.07 -5.75
N VAL A 126 6.11 -28.16 -6.44
CA VAL A 126 7.05 -28.95 -7.26
C VAL A 126 6.54 -29.14 -8.68
N THR A 127 5.23 -29.37 -8.85
CA THR A 127 4.59 -29.52 -10.15
C THR A 127 4.63 -28.20 -10.93
N LEU A 128 5.14 -28.24 -12.17
CA LEU A 128 5.19 -27.06 -13.03
C LEU A 128 3.80 -26.76 -13.62
N ASN A 129 3.14 -25.72 -13.09
CA ASN A 129 1.77 -25.36 -13.41
C ASN A 129 1.61 -24.37 -14.58
N THR A 130 2.69 -24.08 -15.32
CA THR A 130 2.68 -23.06 -16.38
C THR A 130 1.62 -23.33 -17.44
N LYS A 131 1.45 -24.59 -17.82
CA LYS A 131 0.42 -24.94 -18.80
C LYS A 131 -1.00 -24.79 -18.24
N ALA A 132 -1.20 -25.09 -16.95
CA ALA A 132 -2.48 -24.87 -16.29
C ALA A 132 -2.84 -23.38 -16.24
N PHE A 133 -1.89 -22.49 -15.90
CA PHE A 133 -2.10 -21.04 -15.95
C PHE A 133 -2.44 -20.55 -17.36
N GLN A 134 -1.67 -20.97 -18.36
CA GLN A 134 -1.91 -20.60 -19.76
C GLN A 134 -3.29 -21.08 -20.25
N ASN A 135 -3.67 -22.31 -19.92
CA ASN A 135 -4.96 -22.87 -20.32
C ASN A 135 -6.13 -22.17 -19.60
N ALA A 136 -5.99 -21.87 -18.31
CA ALA A 136 -6.99 -21.14 -17.54
C ALA A 136 -7.23 -19.75 -18.12
N ILE A 137 -6.15 -19.02 -18.38
CA ILE A 137 -6.22 -17.66 -18.95
C ILE A 137 -6.80 -17.69 -20.36
N PHE A 138 -6.39 -18.67 -21.19
CA PHE A 138 -6.97 -18.85 -22.53
C PHE A 138 -8.48 -19.08 -22.47
N TYR A 139 -8.96 -19.96 -21.59
CA TYR A 139 -10.39 -20.19 -21.39
C TYR A 139 -11.12 -18.92 -20.94
N LEU A 140 -10.58 -18.21 -19.95
CA LEU A 140 -11.17 -17.00 -19.38
C LEU A 140 -11.26 -15.85 -20.39
N ASN A 141 -10.42 -15.83 -21.42
CA ASN A 141 -10.50 -14.84 -22.50
C ASN A 141 -11.85 -14.86 -23.24
N SER A 142 -12.54 -15.99 -23.24
CA SER A 142 -13.89 -16.14 -23.83
C SER A 142 -14.98 -15.32 -23.11
N PHE A 143 -14.63 -14.70 -21.97
CA PHE A 143 -15.51 -13.86 -21.15
C PHE A 143 -15.10 -12.39 -21.12
N ALA A 144 -14.06 -11.99 -21.87
CA ALA A 144 -13.59 -10.60 -21.93
C ALA A 144 -14.72 -9.62 -22.27
N ASP A 145 -15.50 -9.92 -23.31
CA ASP A 145 -16.64 -9.10 -23.75
C ASP A 145 -17.92 -9.28 -22.90
N LYS A 146 -17.86 -10.10 -21.85
CA LYS A 146 -19.00 -10.44 -20.97
C LYS A 146 -18.83 -9.89 -19.55
N GLY A 147 -18.04 -8.82 -19.41
CA GLY A 147 -17.69 -8.23 -18.11
C GLY A 147 -16.39 -8.76 -17.50
N GLY A 148 -15.65 -9.58 -18.24
CA GLY A 148 -14.40 -10.18 -17.79
C GLY A 148 -14.60 -11.40 -16.91
N ALA A 149 -13.47 -11.92 -16.41
CA ALA A 149 -13.48 -13.11 -15.57
C ALA A 149 -12.39 -13.08 -14.50
N GLN A 150 -12.54 -13.95 -13.51
CA GLN A 150 -11.61 -14.09 -12.40
C GLN A 150 -10.94 -15.46 -12.41
N LEU A 151 -9.60 -15.45 -12.39
CA LEU A 151 -8.79 -16.63 -12.06
C LEU A 151 -8.50 -16.62 -10.56
N PHE A 152 -9.02 -17.61 -9.85
CA PHE A 152 -8.77 -17.81 -8.43
C PHE A 152 -7.63 -18.80 -8.21
N VAL A 153 -6.68 -18.45 -7.35
CA VAL A 153 -5.56 -19.30 -6.93
C VAL A 153 -5.74 -19.61 -5.44
N PRO A 154 -6.14 -20.84 -5.08
CA PRO A 154 -6.40 -21.20 -3.69
C PRO A 154 -5.10 -21.34 -2.89
N ALA A 155 -5.23 -21.49 -1.57
CA ALA A 155 -4.13 -21.81 -0.68
C ALA A 155 -3.31 -23.01 -1.21
N GLY A 156 -1.98 -22.88 -1.21
CA GLY A 156 -1.09 -23.85 -1.84
C GLY A 156 0.15 -23.20 -2.44
N ARG A 157 1.05 -24.04 -2.98
CA ARG A 157 2.32 -23.62 -3.57
C ARG A 157 2.32 -23.93 -5.07
N TRP A 158 2.33 -22.91 -5.90
CA TRP A 158 2.07 -23.02 -7.34
C TRP A 158 3.33 -22.68 -8.13
N LEU A 159 4.19 -23.68 -8.36
CA LEU A 159 5.40 -23.50 -9.17
C LEU A 159 5.02 -23.23 -10.62
N THR A 160 5.58 -22.18 -11.22
CA THR A 160 5.35 -21.84 -12.63
C THR A 160 6.53 -21.05 -13.22
N GLY A 161 6.78 -21.24 -14.51
CA GLY A 161 7.43 -20.27 -15.37
C GLY A 161 6.54 -19.08 -15.71
N SER A 162 6.99 -18.28 -16.67
CA SER A 162 6.30 -17.08 -17.14
C SER A 162 4.95 -17.38 -17.78
N PHE A 163 3.94 -16.56 -17.48
CA PHE A 163 2.63 -16.60 -18.13
C PHE A 163 2.08 -15.20 -18.38
N HIS A 164 1.21 -15.10 -19.39
CA HIS A 164 0.66 -13.83 -19.87
C HIS A 164 -0.75 -13.63 -19.35
N LEU A 165 -1.04 -12.42 -18.87
CA LEU A 165 -2.39 -11.98 -18.54
C LEU A 165 -3.14 -11.49 -19.80
N ILE A 166 -4.44 -11.32 -19.66
CA ILE A 166 -5.35 -10.79 -20.68
C ILE A 166 -6.13 -9.58 -20.12
N SER A 167 -6.77 -8.80 -20.99
CA SER A 167 -7.68 -7.72 -20.59
C SER A 167 -8.92 -8.27 -19.85
N HIS A 168 -9.52 -7.45 -19.00
CA HIS A 168 -10.72 -7.79 -18.22
C HIS A 168 -10.53 -9.01 -17.29
N LEU A 169 -9.31 -9.23 -16.80
CA LEU A 169 -8.97 -10.33 -15.91
C LEU A 169 -8.78 -9.84 -14.47
N THR A 170 -9.36 -10.57 -13.53
CA THR A 170 -8.98 -10.50 -12.12
C THR A 170 -8.18 -11.76 -11.75
N LEU A 171 -6.90 -11.62 -11.43
CA LEU A 171 -6.10 -12.66 -10.80
C LEU A 171 -6.18 -12.49 -9.28
N SER A 172 -6.79 -13.45 -8.59
CA SER A 172 -7.01 -13.38 -7.13
C SER A 172 -6.30 -14.53 -6.41
N LEU A 173 -5.41 -14.20 -5.47
CA LEU A 173 -4.69 -15.17 -4.66
C LEU A 173 -5.30 -15.25 -3.26
N ASP A 174 -5.68 -16.45 -2.83
CA ASP A 174 -6.18 -16.67 -1.49
C ASP A 174 -5.09 -16.47 -0.42
N LYS A 175 -5.52 -16.41 0.84
CA LYS A 175 -4.62 -16.46 1.98
C LYS A 175 -3.79 -17.75 1.89
N ASP A 176 -2.49 -17.61 2.13
CA ASP A 176 -1.50 -18.71 2.10
C ASP A 176 -1.31 -19.35 0.70
N ALA A 177 -1.87 -18.76 -0.37
CA ALA A 177 -1.49 -19.06 -1.74
C ALA A 177 -0.11 -18.46 -2.05
N ILE A 178 0.78 -19.23 -2.67
CA ILE A 178 2.12 -18.79 -3.07
C ILE A 178 2.35 -19.16 -4.53
N ILE A 179 2.37 -18.18 -5.42
CA ILE A 179 2.90 -18.37 -6.78
C ILE A 179 4.43 -18.37 -6.70
N ILE A 180 5.08 -19.40 -7.22
CA ILE A 180 6.53 -19.60 -7.10
C ILE A 180 7.13 -19.57 -8.51
N GLY A 181 8.08 -18.67 -8.74
CA GLY A 181 8.84 -18.59 -9.98
C GLY A 181 9.80 -19.76 -10.13
N SER A 182 9.78 -20.39 -11.30
CA SER A 182 10.70 -21.49 -11.63
C SER A 182 12.17 -21.06 -11.52
N PRO A 183 13.05 -21.88 -10.92
CA PRO A 183 14.48 -21.63 -10.91
C PRO A 183 15.14 -21.93 -12.26
N ASP A 184 14.50 -22.72 -13.13
CA ASP A 184 14.98 -22.99 -14.49
C ASP A 184 14.71 -21.80 -15.41
N SER A 185 15.77 -21.23 -16.01
CA SER A 185 15.71 -20.06 -16.90
C SER A 185 15.02 -20.34 -18.24
N SER A 186 14.94 -21.61 -18.68
CA SER A 186 14.22 -22.00 -19.89
C SER A 186 12.71 -21.81 -19.77
N HIS A 187 12.17 -21.77 -18.55
CA HIS A 187 10.76 -21.49 -18.27
C HIS A 187 10.43 -19.98 -18.32
N TRP A 188 11.39 -19.13 -18.67
CA TRP A 188 11.25 -17.67 -18.78
C TRP A 188 11.61 -17.25 -20.21
N PRO A 189 10.62 -17.06 -21.11
CA PRO A 189 10.86 -16.71 -22.49
C PRO A 189 11.77 -15.50 -22.65
N VAL A 190 12.62 -15.51 -23.68
CA VAL A 190 13.53 -14.41 -23.96
C VAL A 190 12.86 -13.45 -24.94
N ILE A 191 12.62 -12.23 -24.49
CA ILE A 191 11.97 -11.16 -25.24
C ILE A 191 12.92 -9.99 -25.49
N ASP A 192 12.54 -9.13 -26.43
CA ASP A 192 13.31 -7.94 -26.74
C ASP A 192 13.38 -6.99 -25.53
N PRO A 193 14.45 -6.18 -25.42
CA PRO A 193 14.57 -5.21 -24.34
C PRO A 193 13.47 -4.16 -24.44
N LEU A 194 13.27 -3.41 -23.35
CA LEU A 194 12.32 -2.31 -23.36
C LEU A 194 12.72 -1.25 -24.38
N PRO A 195 11.77 -0.71 -25.18
CA PRO A 195 12.07 0.30 -26.20
C PRO A 195 12.81 1.52 -25.65
N SER A 196 12.53 1.94 -24.42
CA SER A 196 13.23 3.07 -23.76
C SER A 196 14.69 2.79 -23.44
N TYR A 197 15.08 1.53 -23.27
CA TYR A 197 16.44 1.17 -22.88
C TYR A 197 17.30 0.79 -24.07
N GLY A 198 16.69 0.29 -25.16
CA GLY A 198 17.40 -0.14 -26.38
C GLY A 198 18.35 -1.33 -26.18
N ARG A 199 18.48 -1.83 -24.95
CA ARG A 199 19.30 -2.97 -24.54
C ARG A 199 18.80 -3.53 -23.21
N GLY A 200 19.20 -4.75 -22.89
CA GLY A 200 19.04 -5.30 -21.55
C GLY A 200 19.77 -4.45 -20.50
N ARG A 201 19.24 -4.48 -19.27
CA ARG A 201 19.76 -3.70 -18.16
C ARG A 201 21.03 -4.32 -17.57
N ASP A 202 21.03 -5.63 -17.38
CA ASP A 202 22.21 -6.35 -16.88
C ASP A 202 23.21 -6.66 -18.00
N LEU A 203 22.70 -6.99 -19.20
CA LEU A 203 23.49 -7.43 -20.35
C LEU A 203 23.00 -6.78 -21.65
N PRO A 204 23.88 -6.55 -22.65
CA PRO A 204 23.43 -6.10 -23.97
C PRO A 204 22.47 -7.12 -24.61
N GLY A 205 21.55 -6.64 -25.44
CA GLY A 205 20.61 -7.50 -26.16
C GLY A 205 19.30 -7.77 -25.41
N LYS A 206 18.83 -9.03 -25.49
CA LYS A 206 17.51 -9.48 -25.01
C LYS A 206 17.45 -9.68 -23.49
N ARG A 207 16.25 -9.93 -22.97
CA ARG A 207 15.96 -10.16 -21.55
C ARG A 207 14.99 -11.31 -21.34
N HIS A 208 15.00 -11.92 -20.16
CA HIS A 208 13.93 -12.82 -19.77
C HIS A 208 12.64 -12.03 -19.48
N GLN A 209 11.50 -12.59 -19.89
CA GLN A 209 10.16 -12.10 -19.60
C GLN A 209 9.84 -12.22 -18.11
N SER A 210 8.98 -11.35 -17.56
CA SER A 210 8.56 -11.43 -16.15
C SER A 210 7.76 -12.69 -15.81
N LEU A 211 7.62 -13.02 -14.52
CA LEU A 211 6.85 -14.19 -14.08
C LEU A 211 5.38 -14.03 -14.45
N ILE A 212 4.83 -12.88 -14.08
CA ILE A 212 3.50 -12.42 -14.50
C ILE A 212 3.71 -11.30 -15.49
N PHE A 213 3.34 -11.53 -16.74
CA PHE A 213 3.55 -10.58 -17.83
C PHE A 213 2.22 -10.13 -18.43
N GLY A 214 2.15 -8.88 -18.90
CA GLY A 214 1.03 -8.38 -19.68
C GLY A 214 1.47 -7.34 -20.69
N LEU A 215 0.87 -7.37 -21.88
CA LEU A 215 1.16 -6.45 -22.97
C LEU A 215 -0.14 -5.93 -23.58
N ASN A 216 -0.28 -4.61 -23.66
CA ASN A 216 -1.43 -3.94 -24.26
C ASN A 216 -2.77 -4.36 -23.61
N LEU A 217 -2.82 -4.39 -22.28
CA LEU A 217 -4.00 -4.83 -21.53
C LEU A 217 -4.86 -3.66 -21.08
N THR A 218 -6.16 -3.91 -20.90
CA THR A 218 -7.09 -2.97 -20.27
C THR A 218 -7.84 -3.66 -19.15
N ASP A 219 -8.04 -2.97 -18.03
CA ASP A 219 -8.89 -3.44 -16.92
C ASP A 219 -8.38 -4.78 -16.34
N VAL A 220 -7.21 -4.71 -15.70
CA VAL A 220 -6.53 -5.87 -15.10
C VAL A 220 -6.39 -5.65 -13.60
N ILE A 221 -6.80 -6.65 -12.82
CA ILE A 221 -6.74 -6.60 -11.36
C ILE A 221 -5.90 -7.78 -10.88
N ILE A 222 -4.85 -7.52 -10.12
CA ILE A 222 -4.02 -8.51 -9.44
C ILE A 222 -4.19 -8.29 -7.95
N THR A 223 -4.97 -9.14 -7.29
CA THR A 223 -5.36 -8.94 -5.89
C THR A 223 -5.37 -10.24 -5.10
N GLY A 224 -5.76 -10.18 -3.83
CA GLY A 224 -5.88 -11.37 -3.00
C GLY A 224 -6.18 -11.11 -1.54
N ALA A 225 -6.24 -12.20 -0.77
CA ALA A 225 -6.34 -12.19 0.69
C ALA A 225 -4.94 -12.29 1.33
N ASN A 226 -4.01 -11.44 0.89
CA ASN A 226 -2.59 -11.46 1.27
C ASN A 226 -1.83 -12.73 0.80
N GLY A 227 -2.19 -13.25 -0.37
CA GLY A 227 -1.38 -14.24 -1.08
C GLY A 227 -0.01 -13.70 -1.46
N SER A 228 0.93 -14.60 -1.72
CA SER A 228 2.33 -14.26 -2.03
C SER A 228 2.72 -14.61 -3.46
N ILE A 229 3.59 -13.79 -4.05
CA ILE A 229 4.30 -14.07 -5.29
C ILE A 229 5.80 -14.09 -4.96
N ASP A 230 6.42 -15.26 -5.06
CA ASP A 230 7.82 -15.51 -4.72
C ASP A 230 8.61 -15.84 -5.99
N GLY A 231 9.54 -14.98 -6.37
CA GLY A 231 10.31 -15.13 -7.60
C GLY A 231 11.48 -16.10 -7.55
N GLN A 232 11.79 -16.68 -6.38
CA GLN A 232 12.99 -17.51 -6.16
C GLN A 232 14.29 -16.88 -6.71
N GLY A 233 14.43 -15.56 -6.53
CA GLY A 233 15.46 -14.73 -7.14
C GLY A 233 16.91 -15.10 -6.81
N ALA A 234 17.17 -15.87 -5.76
CA ALA A 234 18.51 -16.22 -5.31
C ALA A 234 19.40 -16.82 -6.41
N ILE A 235 18.84 -17.70 -7.26
CA ILE A 235 19.58 -18.29 -8.38
C ILE A 235 19.99 -17.25 -9.43
N TRP A 236 19.09 -16.32 -9.73
CA TRP A 236 19.32 -15.22 -10.65
C TRP A 236 20.35 -14.23 -10.13
N TRP A 237 20.32 -13.94 -8.83
CA TRP A 237 21.33 -13.11 -8.18
C TRP A 237 22.68 -13.82 -8.23
N GLY A 238 22.75 -15.12 -7.97
CA GLY A 238 23.98 -15.91 -8.11
C GLY A 238 24.57 -15.80 -9.51
N TRP A 239 23.77 -16.01 -10.55
CA TRP A 239 24.23 -15.85 -11.94
C TRP A 239 24.68 -14.42 -12.27
N PHE A 240 24.01 -13.41 -11.71
CA PHE A 240 24.40 -12.01 -11.90
C PHE A 240 25.77 -11.71 -11.29
N HIS A 241 25.98 -12.06 -10.01
CA HIS A 241 27.24 -11.80 -9.31
C HIS A 241 28.41 -12.63 -9.85
N ASN A 242 28.13 -13.82 -10.39
CA ASN A 242 29.14 -14.68 -11.00
C ASN A 242 29.37 -14.38 -12.49
N HIS A 243 28.68 -13.39 -13.07
CA HIS A 243 28.76 -13.03 -14.49
C HIS A 243 28.44 -14.20 -15.45
N THR A 244 27.51 -15.08 -15.07
CA THR A 244 27.10 -16.27 -15.86
C THR A 244 25.69 -16.14 -16.45
N LEU A 245 25.11 -14.95 -16.47
CA LEU A 245 23.83 -14.70 -17.13
C LEU A 245 23.98 -14.79 -18.65
N ASN A 246 23.01 -15.42 -19.32
CA ASN A 246 22.91 -15.38 -20.78
C ASN A 246 22.15 -14.14 -21.27
N TYR A 247 21.14 -13.72 -20.49
CA TYR A 247 20.27 -12.57 -20.79
C TYR A 247 19.99 -11.77 -19.51
N THR A 248 19.47 -10.55 -19.66
CA THR A 248 19.04 -9.74 -18.50
C THR A 248 17.96 -10.48 -17.70
N ARG A 249 18.05 -10.39 -16.36
CA ARG A 249 17.16 -11.09 -15.43
C ARG A 249 15.69 -10.68 -15.60
N PRO A 250 14.73 -11.58 -15.29
CA PRO A 250 13.31 -11.26 -15.37
C PRO A 250 12.82 -10.39 -14.20
N HIS A 251 11.71 -9.70 -14.40
CA HIS A 251 10.96 -9.04 -13.32
C HIS A 251 9.97 -10.00 -12.68
N LEU A 252 9.43 -9.65 -11.52
CA LEU A 252 8.38 -10.46 -10.90
C LEU A 252 7.02 -10.22 -11.58
N VAL A 253 6.57 -8.96 -11.65
CA VAL A 253 5.37 -8.55 -12.37
C VAL A 253 5.72 -7.42 -13.34
N GLU A 254 5.39 -7.57 -14.61
CA GLU A 254 5.57 -6.52 -15.61
C GLU A 254 4.33 -6.39 -16.50
N LEU A 255 3.82 -5.16 -16.59
CA LEU A 255 2.69 -4.81 -17.43
C LEU A 255 3.14 -3.69 -18.36
N MET A 256 3.01 -3.90 -19.66
CA MET A 256 3.46 -2.98 -20.70
C MET A 256 2.27 -2.42 -21.47
N TYR A 257 2.28 -1.13 -21.79
CA TYR A 257 1.26 -0.46 -22.61
C TYR A 257 -0.18 -0.67 -22.12
N SER A 258 -0.36 -0.83 -20.81
CA SER A 258 -1.64 -1.26 -20.23
C SER A 258 -2.38 -0.10 -19.55
N THR A 259 -3.71 -0.09 -19.59
CA THR A 259 -4.54 0.95 -18.96
C THR A 259 -5.46 0.35 -17.89
N ASN A 260 -5.69 1.07 -16.79
CA ASN A 260 -6.59 0.64 -15.71
C ASN A 260 -6.12 -0.67 -15.08
N VAL A 261 -5.02 -0.59 -14.36
CA VAL A 261 -4.39 -1.71 -13.66
C VAL A 261 -4.52 -1.49 -12.16
N VAL A 262 -4.90 -2.53 -11.42
CA VAL A 262 -4.94 -2.51 -9.96
C VAL A 262 -4.06 -3.64 -9.41
N ILE A 263 -3.11 -3.32 -8.54
CA ILE A 263 -2.30 -4.31 -7.82
C ILE A 263 -2.42 -4.06 -6.32
N SER A 264 -3.13 -4.93 -5.60
CA SER A 264 -3.47 -4.67 -4.18
C SER A 264 -3.47 -5.94 -3.33
N ASN A 265 -3.26 -5.79 -2.02
CA ASN A 265 -3.44 -6.87 -1.03
C ASN A 265 -2.65 -8.16 -1.30
N LEU A 266 -1.40 -8.02 -1.76
CA LEU A 266 -0.49 -9.12 -2.06
C LEU A 266 0.88 -8.90 -1.41
N THR A 267 1.63 -9.98 -1.21
CA THR A 267 3.02 -9.94 -0.77
C THR A 267 3.96 -10.36 -1.90
N PHE A 268 4.96 -9.54 -2.22
CA PHE A 268 5.98 -9.84 -3.23
C PHE A 268 7.29 -10.22 -2.53
N LYS A 269 7.92 -11.33 -2.95
CA LYS A 269 9.14 -11.87 -2.32
C LYS A 269 10.16 -12.32 -3.35
N ASN A 270 11.43 -12.23 -2.98
CA ASN A 270 12.57 -12.79 -3.70
C ASN A 270 12.53 -12.55 -5.22
N SER A 271 12.26 -11.33 -5.65
CA SER A 271 12.24 -11.00 -7.08
C SER A 271 13.62 -11.21 -7.72
N PRO A 272 13.72 -11.84 -8.91
CA PRO A 272 14.98 -11.98 -9.63
C PRO A 272 15.65 -10.63 -9.94
N PHE A 273 14.83 -9.62 -10.23
CA PHE A 273 15.24 -8.23 -10.45
C PHE A 273 14.19 -7.26 -9.88
N TRP A 274 13.56 -6.40 -10.68
CA TRP A 274 12.47 -5.52 -10.17
C TRP A 274 11.20 -6.29 -9.81
N ASN A 275 10.56 -5.87 -8.70
CA ASN A 275 9.35 -6.51 -8.19
C ASN A 275 8.12 -6.19 -9.08
N ILE A 276 7.64 -4.95 -9.04
CA ILE A 276 6.46 -4.52 -9.81
C ILE A 276 6.92 -3.49 -10.82
N HIS A 277 6.65 -3.74 -12.10
CA HIS A 277 7.15 -2.91 -13.19
C HIS A 277 6.06 -2.57 -14.23
N PRO A 278 5.22 -1.56 -13.98
CA PRO A 278 4.32 -1.00 -14.98
C PRO A 278 5.12 -0.08 -15.92
N VAL A 279 5.05 -0.30 -17.22
CA VAL A 279 5.80 0.48 -18.22
C VAL A 279 4.87 0.93 -19.33
N TYR A 280 4.88 2.23 -19.65
CA TYR A 280 3.96 2.82 -20.62
C TYR A 280 2.48 2.58 -20.25
N CYS A 281 2.22 2.43 -18.96
CA CYS A 281 0.89 2.22 -18.43
C CYS A 281 0.22 3.55 -18.07
N ARG A 282 -1.11 3.55 -18.04
CA ARG A 282 -1.94 4.68 -17.62
C ARG A 282 -2.98 4.20 -16.61
N LEU A 283 -3.24 4.97 -15.55
CA LEU A 283 -4.17 4.62 -14.46
C LEU A 283 -3.77 3.28 -13.80
N VAL A 284 -2.69 3.33 -13.00
CA VAL A 284 -2.20 2.20 -12.21
C VAL A 284 -2.39 2.53 -10.73
N PHE A 285 -3.05 1.63 -9.99
CA PHE A 285 -3.41 1.81 -8.58
C PHE A 285 -2.89 0.65 -7.71
#